data_AF-A0A7R9N5U4-F1
#
_entry.id   AF-A0A7R9N5U4-F1
#
_cell.length_a   1.000
_cell.length_b   1.000
_cell.length_c   1.000
_cell.angle_alpha   90.00
_cell.angle_beta   90.00
_cell.angle_gamma   90.00
#
_symmetry.space_group_name_H-M   'P 1'
#
loop_
_entity.id
_entity.type
_entity.pdbx_description
1 polymer ?
#
loop_
_entity_poly.entity_id
_entity_poly.type
_entity_poly.pdbx_seq_one_letter_code
_entity_poly.pdbx_strand_id
1 'polypeptide(L)'
;MFPSKVDTQYCKRNNGRVYQGDILRDMLLLEMQYADDIGSKYNVVEKNVPYIIVLTQDCDLEQDFNNRNQISDKHDKYMESILVCPAYLAEEFREGRHLEEFDLKMEKWGRVHLI
;
A
#
# COMPACT_ATOMS: atom_id res chain seq x y z
N MET A 1 7.31 24.33 -18.62
CA MET A 1 7.66 23.03 -18.01
C MET A 1 8.69 23.32 -16.92
N PHE A 2 8.38 23.08 -15.65
CA PHE A 2 9.35 23.26 -14.58
C PHE A 2 10.38 22.13 -14.67
N PRO A 3 11.69 22.41 -14.75
CA PRO A 3 12.70 21.36 -14.77
C PRO A 3 12.62 20.59 -13.45
N SER A 4 12.50 19.26 -13.54
CA SER A 4 12.54 18.39 -12.37
C SER A 4 13.90 18.56 -11.68
N LYS A 5 13.89 18.87 -10.39
CA LYS A 5 15.08 18.88 -9.53
C LYS A 5 15.31 17.53 -8.84
N VAL A 6 14.62 16.48 -9.31
CA VAL A 6 14.72 15.14 -8.74
C VAL A 6 15.91 14.44 -9.40
N ASP A 7 17.00 14.31 -8.66
CA ASP A 7 18.24 13.67 -9.14
C ASP A 7 18.12 12.13 -9.21
N THR A 8 17.18 11.55 -8.46
CA THR A 8 16.99 10.09 -8.35
C THR A 8 15.52 9.73 -8.27
N GLN A 9 15.10 8.64 -8.94
CA GLN A 9 13.71 8.17 -8.88
C GLN A 9 13.31 7.60 -7.51
N TYR A 10 14.28 7.23 -6.67
CA TYR A 10 14.05 6.66 -5.35
C TYR A 10 15.09 7.19 -4.35
N CYS A 11 14.69 7.32 -3.09
CA CYS A 11 15.59 7.66 -1.99
C CYS A 11 15.38 6.69 -0.83
N LYS A 12 16.45 6.28 -0.14
CA LYS A 12 16.34 5.49 1.08
C LYS A 12 16.47 6.41 2.29
N ARG A 13 15.47 6.39 3.16
CA ARG A 13 15.43 7.17 4.40
C ARG A 13 15.61 6.25 5.61
N ASN A 14 16.35 6.69 6.62
CA ASN A 14 16.64 5.92 7.83
C ASN A 14 16.22 6.68 9.11
N ASN A 15 15.21 7.54 9.05
CA ASN A 15 14.81 8.39 10.17
C ASN A 15 13.55 7.91 10.92
N GLY A 16 13.08 6.69 10.63
CA GLY A 16 11.97 6.04 11.35
C GLY A 16 10.57 6.62 11.06
N ARG A 17 10.45 7.65 10.21
CA ARG A 17 9.18 8.23 9.78
C ARG A 17 8.74 7.61 8.45
N VAL A 18 7.46 7.28 8.32
CA VAL A 18 6.84 6.83 7.08
C VAL A 18 6.50 8.03 6.19
N TYR A 19 6.91 8.02 4.92
CA TYR A 19 6.65 9.05 3.91
C TYR A 19 5.62 8.60 2.88
N GLN A 20 4.94 9.58 2.28
CA GLN A 20 4.13 9.31 1.09
C GLN A 20 5.00 8.71 -0.01
N GLY A 21 4.51 7.64 -0.64
CA GLY A 21 5.23 6.92 -1.69
C GLY A 21 6.32 5.98 -1.19
N ASP A 22 6.51 5.83 0.13
CA ASP A 22 7.37 4.78 0.66
C ASP A 22 6.89 3.41 0.17
N ILE A 23 7.85 2.58 -0.22
CA ILE A 23 7.64 1.19 -0.64
C ILE A 23 8.09 0.31 0.52
N LEU A 24 7.13 -0.31 1.20
CA LEU A 24 7.38 -1.27 2.29
C LEU A 24 7.30 -2.69 1.73
N ARG A 25 8.04 -3.62 2.32
CA ARG A 25 8.18 -5.01 1.85
C ARG A 25 7.77 -6.01 2.92
N ASP A 26 7.46 -7.22 2.49
CA ASP A 26 7.16 -8.36 3.37
C ASP A 26 6.01 -8.05 4.36
N MET A 27 4.90 -7.54 3.82
CA MET A 27 3.78 -7.03 4.61
C MET A 27 2.63 -8.03 4.68
N LEU A 28 1.99 -8.09 5.85
CA LEU A 28 0.76 -8.85 6.07
C LEU A 28 -0.43 -7.89 6.10
N LEU A 29 -1.41 -8.13 5.24
CA LEU A 29 -2.69 -7.44 5.21
C LEU A 29 -3.79 -8.33 5.77
N LEU A 30 -4.71 -7.74 6.52
CA LEU A 30 -5.91 -8.40 7.01
C LEU A 30 -7.09 -7.97 6.13
N GLU A 31 -7.76 -8.94 5.51
CA GLU A 31 -8.91 -8.73 4.65
C GLU A 31 -10.16 -9.36 5.26
N MET A 32 -11.27 -8.63 5.25
CA MET A 32 -12.57 -9.16 5.64
C MET A 32 -13.27 -9.74 4.41
N GLN A 33 -13.50 -11.05 4.39
CA GLN A 33 -14.23 -11.73 3.34
C GLN A 33 -15.60 -12.15 3.86
N TYR A 34 -16.66 -11.65 3.23
CA TYR A 34 -18.02 -12.04 3.60
C TYR A 34 -18.27 -13.52 3.29
N ALA A 35 -18.79 -14.24 4.27
CA ALA A 35 -19.07 -15.67 4.19
C ALA A 35 -20.51 -15.97 3.73
N ASP A 36 -21.34 -14.93 3.58
CA ASP A 36 -22.70 -15.00 3.08
C ASP A 36 -23.03 -13.80 2.18
N ASP A 37 -24.05 -13.96 1.34
CA ASP A 37 -24.48 -12.94 0.36
C ASP A 37 -25.12 -11.70 1.00
N ILE A 38 -25.48 -11.79 2.28
CA ILE A 38 -26.16 -10.73 3.03
C ILE A 38 -25.22 -9.94 3.97
N GLY A 39 -23.93 -10.29 4.00
CA GLY A 39 -22.88 -9.61 4.75
C GLY A 39 -22.97 -9.76 6.28
N SER A 40 -23.71 -10.75 6.78
CA SER A 40 -23.95 -10.96 8.22
C SER A 40 -22.82 -11.75 8.90
N LYS A 41 -22.06 -12.50 8.11
CA LYS A 41 -20.90 -13.28 8.56
C LYS A 41 -19.69 -12.92 7.71
N TYR A 42 -18.52 -12.81 8.34
CA TYR A 42 -17.26 -12.59 7.66
C TYR A 42 -16.17 -13.47 8.27
N ASN A 43 -15.20 -13.80 7.43
CA ASN A 43 -13.92 -14.37 7.84
C ASN A 43 -12.85 -13.28 7.75
N VAL A 44 -11.91 -13.30 8.68
CA VAL A 44 -10.68 -12.49 8.56
C VAL A 44 -9.63 -13.38 7.92
N VAL A 45 -9.10 -12.94 6.77
CA VAL A 45 -8.09 -13.66 6.01
C VAL A 45 -6.79 -12.88 6.05
N GLU A 46 -5.71 -13.59 6.32
CA GLU A 46 -4.35 -13.07 6.26
C GLU A 46 -3.83 -13.15 4.81
N LYS A 47 -3.31 -12.02 4.33
CA LYS A 47 -2.84 -11.84 2.97
C LYS A 47 -1.40 -11.31 2.99
N ASN A 48 -0.45 -12.15 2.62
CA ASN A 48 0.92 -11.70 2.41
C ASN A 48 1.01 -10.93 1.10
N VAL A 49 1.64 -9.77 1.12
CA VAL A 49 1.92 -8.99 -0.09
C VAL A 49 3.41 -8.65 -0.13
N PRO A 50 4.06 -8.82 -1.29
CA PRO A 50 5.50 -8.63 -1.39
C PRO A 50 5.86 -7.16 -1.14
N TYR A 51 5.02 -6.23 -1.59
CA TYR A 51 5.19 -4.80 -1.40
C TYR A 51 3.87 -4.09 -1.13
N ILE A 52 3.94 -2.97 -0.41
CA ILE A 52 2.88 -1.96 -0.35
C ILE A 52 3.47 -0.57 -0.60
N ILE A 53 2.66 0.31 -1.17
CA ILE A 53 3.00 1.72 -1.38
C ILE A 53 2.13 2.57 -0.46
N VAL A 54 2.74 3.50 0.27
CA VAL A 54 2.03 4.45 1.12
C VAL A 54 1.37 5.53 0.26
N LEU A 55 0.05 5.65 0.38
CA LEU A 55 -0.77 6.61 -0.36
C LEU A 55 -1.25 7.79 0.49
N THR A 56 -1.20 7.68 1.83
CA THR A 56 -1.50 8.82 2.72
C THR A 56 -0.63 10.02 2.35
N GLN A 57 -1.23 11.22 2.36
CA GLN A 57 -0.52 12.45 2.01
C GLN A 57 0.61 12.74 3.00
N ASP A 58 1.73 13.27 2.51
CA ASP A 58 2.91 13.47 3.37
C ASP A 58 2.69 14.50 4.48
N CYS A 59 1.79 15.48 4.26
CA CYS A 59 1.40 16.45 5.30
C CYS A 59 0.68 15.78 6.48
N ASP A 60 -0.18 14.79 6.22
CA ASP A 60 -0.89 14.05 7.26
C ASP A 60 0.09 13.16 8.05
N LEU A 61 1.02 12.51 7.34
CA LEU A 61 2.07 11.68 7.95
C LEU A 61 3.04 12.49 8.79
N GLU A 62 3.44 13.68 8.32
CA GLU A 62 4.28 14.59 9.09
C GLU A 62 3.56 15.08 10.34
N GLN A 63 2.29 15.45 10.22
CA GLN A 63 1.49 15.90 11.36
C GLN A 63 1.33 14.78 12.40
N ASP A 64 1.01 13.56 11.99
CA ASP A 64 0.92 12.40 12.89
C ASP A 64 2.27 12.12 13.58
N PHE A 65 3.37 12.10 12.84
CA PHE A 65 4.71 11.92 13.40
C PHE A 65 5.02 12.98 14.46
N ASN A 66 4.72 14.25 14.18
CA ASN A 66 4.93 15.34 15.14
C ASN A 66 4.03 15.19 16.36
N ASN A 67 2.75 14.85 16.20
CA ASN A 67 1.81 14.67 17.31
C ASN A 67 2.24 13.54 18.24
N ARG A 68 2.77 12.43 17.71
CA ARG A 68 3.26 11.29 18.50
C ARG A 68 4.55 11.58 19.26
N ASN A 69 5.36 12.53 18.78
CA ASN A 69 6.59 12.96 19.46
C ASN A 69 6.37 14.09 20.48
N GLN A 70 5.14 14.59 20.63
CA GLN A 70 4.78 15.57 21.65
C GLN A 70 4.23 14.87 22.90
N ILE A 71 4.64 15.34 24.09
CA ILE A 71 4.06 14.88 25.35
C ILE A 71 2.63 15.44 25.44
N SER A 72 1.63 14.56 25.37
CA SER A 72 0.22 14.89 25.45
C SER A 72 -0.54 13.74 26.11
N ASP A 73 -1.47 14.06 27.01
CA ASP A 73 -2.37 13.06 27.60
C ASP A 73 -3.55 12.72 26.67
N LYS A 74 -3.67 13.40 25.53
CA LYS A 74 -4.76 13.27 24.56
C LYS A 74 -4.25 12.72 23.22
N HIS A 75 -5.11 11.91 22.59
CA HIS A 75 -4.83 11.16 21.36
C HIS A 75 -5.75 11.60 20.20
N ASP A 76 -6.49 12.70 20.35
CA ASP A 76 -7.47 13.19 19.36
C ASP A 76 -6.86 13.60 18.01
N LYS A 77 -5.53 13.75 17.97
CA LYS A 77 -4.77 14.13 16.77
C LYS A 77 -3.96 12.99 16.17
N TYR A 78 -4.08 11.78 16.71
CA TYR A 78 -3.35 10.63 16.20
C TYR A 78 -4.11 10.02 15.03
N MET A 79 -3.35 9.63 14.01
CA MET A 79 -3.87 8.92 12.86
C MET A 79 -3.71 7.42 13.12
N GLU A 80 -4.82 6.72 13.30
CA GLU A 80 -4.83 5.29 13.65
C GLU A 80 -4.50 4.37 12.47
N SER A 81 -4.63 4.85 11.24
CA SER A 81 -4.36 4.06 10.04
C SER A 81 -3.77 4.91 8.91
N ILE A 82 -2.94 4.27 8.09
CA ILE A 82 -2.45 4.85 6.84
C ILE A 82 -3.11 4.16 5.65
N LEU A 83 -3.34 4.91 4.59
CA LEU A 83 -3.81 4.39 3.32
C LEU A 83 -2.61 3.82 2.56
N VAL A 84 -2.74 2.57 2.11
CA VAL A 84 -1.71 1.86 1.37
C VAL A 84 -2.32 1.14 0.17
N CYS A 85 -1.50 0.81 -0.81
CA CYS A 85 -1.87 -0.01 -1.94
C CYS A 85 -0.89 -1.19 -2.08
N PRO A 86 -1.36 -2.44 -2.20
CA PRO A 86 -0.51 -3.56 -2.59
C PRO A 86 0.20 -3.28 -3.91
N ALA A 87 1.48 -3.64 -3.98
CA ALA A 87 2.27 -3.54 -5.19
C ALA A 87 2.92 -4.90 -5.50
N TYR A 88 3.06 -5.18 -6.79
CA TYR A 88 3.51 -6.46 -7.32
C TYR A 88 4.62 -6.24 -8.33
N LEU A 89 5.39 -7.29 -8.62
CA LEU A 89 6.42 -7.19 -9.64
C LEU A 89 5.78 -6.92 -11.00
N ALA A 90 6.40 -6.03 -11.78
CA ALA A 90 5.86 -5.63 -13.08
C ALA A 90 5.72 -6.82 -14.05
N GLU A 91 6.56 -7.85 -13.91
CA GLU A 91 6.46 -9.11 -14.66
C GLU A 91 5.17 -9.88 -14.31
N GLU A 92 4.92 -10.12 -13.02
CA GLU A 92 3.72 -10.81 -12.53
C GLU A 92 2.44 -10.07 -12.91
N PHE A 93 2.48 -8.73 -12.89
CA PHE A 93 1.38 -7.92 -13.36
C PHE A 93 1.10 -8.13 -14.85
N ARG A 94 2.14 -8.03 -15.71
CA ARG A 94 2.00 -8.26 -17.17
C ARG A 94 1.51 -9.66 -17.51
N GLU A 95 1.93 -10.66 -16.74
CA GLU A 95 1.55 -12.05 -16.94
C GLU A 95 0.19 -12.41 -16.36
N GLY A 96 -0.43 -11.52 -15.58
CA GLY A 96 -1.71 -11.74 -14.92
C GLY A 96 -1.63 -12.68 -13.69
N ARG A 97 -0.43 -12.86 -13.12
CA ARG A 97 -0.15 -13.78 -11.99
C ARG A 97 -0.06 -13.10 -10.62
N HIS A 98 -0.09 -11.77 -10.58
CA HIS A 98 0.07 -10.98 -9.35
C HIS A 98 -1.00 -11.22 -8.26
N LEU A 99 -2.10 -11.92 -8.56
CA LEU A 99 -3.13 -12.30 -7.58
C LEU A 99 -3.37 -13.83 -7.54
N GLU A 100 -2.43 -14.62 -8.08
CA GLU A 100 -2.55 -16.07 -8.17
C GLU A 100 -2.70 -16.76 -6.80
N GLU A 101 -2.08 -16.20 -5.74
CA GLU A 101 -2.24 -16.67 -4.35
C GLU A 101 -3.68 -16.58 -3.82
N PHE A 102 -4.53 -15.79 -4.47
CA PHE A 102 -5.96 -15.65 -4.13
C PHE A 102 -6.86 -16.45 -5.06
N ASP A 103 -6.31 -17.33 -5.88
CA ASP A 103 -7.02 -18.04 -6.95
C ASP A 103 -7.66 -17.07 -7.98
N LEU A 104 -7.09 -15.86 -8.09
CA LEU A 104 -7.55 -14.81 -8.98
C LEU A 104 -6.56 -14.67 -10.16
N LYS A 105 -7.01 -15.08 -11.34
CA LYS A 105 -6.26 -14.92 -12.58
C LYS A 105 -6.65 -13.63 -13.28
N MET A 106 -5.67 -12.77 -13.55
CA MET A 106 -5.89 -11.48 -14.21
C MET A 106 -5.60 -11.56 -15.71
N GLU A 107 -6.14 -10.61 -16.47
CA GLU A 107 -5.83 -10.47 -17.89
C GLU A 107 -4.35 -10.09 -18.09
N LYS A 108 -3.73 -10.64 -19.13
CA LYS A 108 -2.34 -10.30 -19.49
C LYS A 108 -2.29 -8.89 -20.07
N TRP A 109 -1.46 -8.05 -19.47
CA TRP A 109 -1.30 -6.66 -19.92
C TRP A 109 -0.19 -6.52 -20.97
N GLY A 110 -0.45 -5.79 -22.05
CA GLY A 110 0.55 -5.49 -23.09
C GLY A 110 0.61 -6.46 -24.28
N ARG A 111 -0.35 -7.38 -24.43
CA ARG A 111 -0.53 -8.10 -25.69
C ARG A 111 -1.25 -7.22 -26.71
N VAL A 112 -0.49 -6.64 -27.63
CA VAL A 112 -1.04 -6.15 -28.90
C VAL A 112 -1.69 -7.36 -29.56
N HIS A 113 -3.02 -7.33 -29.72
CA HIS A 113 -3.70 -8.26 -30.59
C HIS A 113 -3.23 -7.94 -32.01
N LEU A 114 -2.27 -8.71 -32.52
CA LEU A 114 -2.03 -8.78 -33.96
C LEU A 114 -3.25 -9.48 -34.56
N ILE A 115 -4.20 -8.67 -35.01
CA ILE A 115 -5.27 -9.07 -35.92
C ILE A 115 -4.82 -8.71 -37.33
#